data_AF-A0A963MF14-F1
#
_entry.id   AF-A0A963MF14-F1
#
_cell.length_a   1.000
_cell.length_b   1.000
_cell.length_c   1.000
_cell.angle_alpha   90.00
_cell.angle_beta   90.00
_cell.angle_gamma   90.00
#
_symmetry.space_group_name_H-M   'P 1'
#
loop_
_entity.id
_entity.type
_entity.pdbx_description
1 polymer ?
#
loop_
_entity_poly.entity_id
_entity_poly.type
_entity_poly.pdbx_seq_one_letter_code
_entity_poly.pdbx_strand_id
1 'polypeptide(L)' 'MTEGEQKITIDGTEYALSALSPEVKAQITNLRVVDNEIAQLKARLAIASTARMAYQAALKNALPVDTH' A
#
# COMPACT_ATOMS: atom_id res chain seq x y z
N MET A 1 25.09 -21.88 19.65
CA MET A 1 25.04 -20.82 18.62
C MET A 1 23.68 -20.16 18.77
N THR A 2 23.58 -19.00 19.41
CA THR A 2 22.30 -18.29 19.55
C THR A 2 22.03 -17.56 18.25
N GLU A 3 21.19 -18.17 17.42
CA GLU A 3 20.73 -17.65 16.12
C GLU A 3 20.08 -16.27 16.30
N GLY A 4 20.29 -15.40 15.30
CA GLY A 4 19.95 -13.98 15.34
C GLY A 4 18.51 -13.73 15.79
N GLU A 5 18.39 -13.11 16.96
CA GLU A 5 17.11 -12.72 17.54
C GLU A 5 16.44 -11.71 16.59
N GLN A 6 15.29 -12.09 16.02
CA GLN A 6 14.54 -11.20 15.14
C GLN A 6 14.06 -9.99 15.96
N LYS A 7 14.57 -8.81 15.65
CA LYS A 7 14.15 -7.55 16.27
C LYS A 7 13.20 -6.81 15.35
N ILE A 8 12.21 -6.16 15.94
CA ILE A 8 11.30 -5.27 15.23
C ILE A 8 11.34 -3.90 15.89
N THR A 9 11.23 -2.86 15.09
CA THR A 9 11.14 -1.49 15.59
C THR A 9 9.68 -1.09 15.62
N ILE A 10 9.15 -0.77 16.81
CA ILE A 10 7.81 -0.20 17.01
C ILE A 10 8.03 1.19 17.62
N ASP A 11 7.49 2.24 16.98
CA ASP A 11 7.60 3.63 17.45
C ASP A 11 9.04 4.09 17.76
N GLY A 12 10.00 3.64 16.95
CA GLY A 12 11.43 3.98 17.11
C GLY A 12 12.16 3.21 18.22
N THR A 13 11.48 2.31 18.92
CA THR A 13 12.09 1.41 19.92
C THR A 13 12.26 0.01 19.35
N GLU A 14 13.44 -0.57 19.50
CA GLU A 14 13.70 -1.96 19.12
C GLU A 14 13.20 -2.94 20.19
N TYR A 15 12.40 -3.91 19.76
CA TYR A 15 11.93 -5.01 20.58
C TYR A 15 12.37 -6.34 19.97
N ALA A 16 12.89 -7.23 20.83
CA ALA A 16 13.09 -8.62 20.44
C ALA A 16 11.73 -9.27 20.22
N LEU A 17 11.53 -9.92 19.07
CA LEU A 17 10.27 -10.60 18.76
C LEU A 17 9.97 -11.71 19.78
N SER A 18 10.99 -12.35 20.35
CA SER A 18 10.90 -13.30 21.47
C SER A 18 10.25 -12.67 22.72
N ALA A 19 10.51 -11.40 22.99
CA ALA A 19 10.05 -10.66 24.17
C ALA A 19 8.64 -10.07 24.04
N LEU A 20 8.03 -10.13 22.85
CA LEU A 20 6.68 -9.60 22.61
C LEU A 20 5.60 -10.61 22.97
N SER A 21 4.47 -10.10 23.47
CA SER A 21 3.30 -10.93 23.79
C SER A 21 2.67 -11.55 22.52
N PRO A 22 1.96 -12.68 22.64
CA PRO A 22 1.24 -13.28 21.52
C PRO A 22 0.26 -12.32 20.84
N GLU A 23 -0.42 -11.47 21.63
CA GLU A 23 -1.39 -10.49 21.15
C GLU A 23 -0.71 -9.41 20.29
N VAL A 24 0.46 -8.92 20.71
CA VAL A 24 1.25 -7.95 19.94
C VAL A 24 1.69 -8.56 18.60
N LYS A 25 2.15 -9.81 18.60
CA LYS A 25 2.53 -10.53 17.37
C LYS A 25 1.36 -10.70 16.40
N ALA A 26 0.17 -11.01 16.92
CA ALA A 26 -1.05 -11.09 16.14
C ALA A 26 -1.39 -9.73 15.50
N GLN A 27 -1.29 -8.65 16.28
CA GLN A 27 -1.55 -7.30 15.77
C GLN A 27 -0.56 -6.87 14.67
N ILE A 28 0.73 -7.18 14.83
CA ILE A 28 1.75 -6.93 13.79
C ILE A 28 1.42 -7.69 12.50
N THR A 29 0.96 -8.94 12.63
CA THR A 29 0.57 -9.75 11.49
C THR A 29 -0.64 -9.15 10.79
N ASN A 30 -1.66 -8.75 11.54
CA ASN A 30 -2.84 -8.07 11.01
C ASN A 30 -2.48 -6.77 10.29
N LEU A 31 -1.60 -5.94 10.87
CA LEU A 31 -1.12 -4.71 10.23
C LEU A 31 -0.45 -5.00 8.88
N ARG A 32 0.44 -5.99 8.81
CA ARG A 32 1.10 -6.37 7.54
C ARG A 32 0.09 -6.81 6.47
N VAL A 33 -0.96 -7.51 6.85
CA VAL A 33 -2.03 -7.91 5.93
C VAL A 33 -2.77 -6.68 5.40
N VAL A 34 -3.16 -5.76 6.29
CA VAL A 34 -3.85 -4.52 5.91
C VAL A 34 -2.97 -3.64 5.03
N ASP A 35 -1.69 -3.52 5.34
CA ASP A 35 -0.73 -2.75 4.53
C ASP A 35 -0.61 -3.31 3.10
N ASN A 36 -0.57 -4.63 2.96
CA ASN A 36 -0.56 -5.27 1.65
C ASN A 36 -1.87 -5.02 0.88
N GLU A 37 -3.00 -5.05 1.57
CA GLU A 37 -4.30 -4.74 0.96
C GLU A 37 -4.40 -3.28 0.52
N ILE A 38 -3.88 -2.35 1.31
CA ILE A 38 -3.75 -0.94 0.92
C ILE A 38 -2.87 -0.80 -0.32
N ALA A 39 -1.75 -1.51 -0.39
CA ALA A 39 -0.86 -1.48 -1.57
C ALA A 39 -1.58 -2.02 -2.83
N GLN A 40 -2.33 -3.10 -2.70
CA GLN A 40 -3.17 -3.66 -3.78
C GLN A 40 -4.22 -2.65 -4.26
N LEU A 41 -4.92 -1.98 -3.33
CA LEU A 41 -5.92 -0.96 -3.68
C LEU A 41 -5.28 0.23 -4.40
N LYS A 42 -4.10 0.68 -3.97
CA LYS A 42 -3.35 1.74 -4.66
C LYS A 42 -2.97 1.34 -6.08
N ALA A 43 -2.55 0.09 -6.30
CA ALA A 43 -2.25 -0.42 -7.64
C ALA A 43 -3.49 -0.40 -8.54
N ARG A 44 -4.64 -0.85 -8.04
CA ARG A 44 -5.92 -0.80 -8.78
C ARG A 44 -6.35 0.63 -9.09
N LEU A 45 -6.18 1.55 -8.13
CA LEU A 45 -6.47 2.96 -8.32
C LEU A 45 -5.58 3.59 -9.41
N ALA A 46 -4.29 3.23 -9.46
CA ALA A 46 -3.39 3.69 -10.50
C ALA A 46 -3.85 3.24 -11.90
N ILE A 47 -4.24 1.96 -12.04
CA ILE A 47 -4.78 1.42 -13.29
C ILE A 47 -6.04 2.19 -13.72
N ALA A 48 -6.99 2.36 -12.81
CA ALA A 48 -8.23 3.09 -13.08
C ALA A 48 -7.97 4.55 -13.46
N SER A 49 -6.98 5.19 -12.81
CA SER A 49 -6.58 6.57 -13.11
C SER A 49 -6.02 6.71 -14.52
N THR A 50 -5.19 5.75 -14.97
CA THR A 50 -4.69 5.71 -16.35
C THR A 50 -5.83 5.58 -17.37
N ALA A 51 -6.78 4.66 -17.12
CA ALA A 51 -7.94 4.51 -18.00
C ALA A 51 -8.78 5.80 -18.07
N ARG A 52 -9.02 6.44 -16.92
CA ARG A 52 -9.71 7.74 -16.86
C ARG A 52 -8.99 8.81 -17.69
N MET A 53 -7.66 8.91 -17.59
CA MET A 53 -6.89 9.87 -18.39
C MET A 53 -7.01 9.60 -19.89
N ALA A 54 -6.96 8.32 -20.30
CA ALA A 54 -7.14 7.93 -21.70
C ALA A 54 -8.53 8.32 -22.22
N TYR A 55 -9.59 8.06 -21.44
CA TYR A 55 -10.95 8.47 -21.82
C TYR A 55 -11.14 9.98 -21.85
N GLN A 56 -10.51 10.72 -20.93
CA GLN A 56 -10.50 12.18 -20.97
C GLN A 56 -9.82 12.72 -22.23
N ALA A 57 -8.69 12.14 -22.63
CA ALA A 57 -7.99 12.52 -23.86
C ALA A 57 -8.84 12.20 -25.11
N ALA A 58 -9.43 11.01 -25.17
CA ALA A 58 -10.34 10.62 -26.26
C ALA A 58 -11.53 11.57 -26.37
N LEU A 59 -12.16 11.93 -25.24
CA LEU A 59 -13.25 12.89 -25.21
C LEU A 59 -12.82 14.25 -25.74
N LYS A 60 -11.67 14.79 -25.30
CA LYS A 60 -11.14 16.07 -25.80
C LYS A 60 -10.92 16.06 -27.31
N ASN A 61 -10.44 14.95 -27.86
CA ASN A 61 -10.22 14.81 -29.30
C ASN A 61 -11.53 14.66 -30.09
N ALA A 62 -12.59 14.16 -29.46
CA ALA A 62 -13.91 14.00 -30.07
C ALA A 62 -14.76 15.27 -30.00
N LEU A 63 -14.40 16.23 -29.14
CA LEU A 63 -15.07 17.52 -29.08
C LEU A 63 -14.72 18.33 -30.34
N PRO A 64 -15.71 18.97 -31.00
CA PRO A 64 -15.44 19.86 -32.12
C PRO A 64 -14.53 21.00 -31.64
N VAL A 65 -13.42 21.22 -32.34
CA VAL A 65 -12.63 22.43 -32.17
C VAL A 65 -13.49 23.60 -32.61
N ASP A 66 -13.85 24.46 -31.67
CA ASP A 66 -14.59 25.68 -31.96
C ASP A 66 -13.64 26.61 -32.75
N THR A 67 -13.70 26.51 -34.08
CA THR A 67 -13.04 27.43 -34.99
C THR A 67 -13.90 28.69 -35.08
N HIS A 68 -13.62 29.65 -34.19
CA HIS A 68 -14.00 31.05 -34.35
C HIS A 68 -12.80 31.88 -34.81
#